data_AF-A0A0G0ZL22-F1
#
_entry.id   AF-A0A0G0ZL22-F1
#
_cell.length_a   1.000
_cell.length_b   1.000
_cell.length_c   1.000
_cell.angle_alpha   90.00
_cell.angle_beta   90.00
_cell.angle_gamma   90.00
#
_symmetry.space_group_name_H-M   'P 1'
#
loop_
_entity.id
_entity.type
_entity.pdbx_description
1 polymer ?
#
loop_
_entity_poly.entity_id
_entity_poly.type
_entity_poly.pdbx_seq_one_letter_code
_entity_poly.pdbx_strand_id
1 'polypeptide(L)'
;MSKDINSGKNLTSIELGPQAKGFVSFLAKDPSLNRAIKDFRYGYIRASSFFKKKIPKVKLTLVYSREEMNNLTGHKTASWFVGYADSSSKIFIFSPSVFDRESDHSKKDFRKVLCHEICHLFIRQIHNSYEPVWLEEGLAYCVAGQKSRLKNSNPIFNNPEAIFLIDTRNRWNKTIGSQPDVPYALAFLLVDFLIRCYSKDRVIKLLISLEGRYNKKRFCQKFRKIYGEDIKLILKEFFSRQNIKQKGGEKYASNRTRENT
;
A
#
# COMPACT_ATOMS: atom_id res chain seq x y z
N MET A 1 -6.54 -14.63 17.32
CA MET A 1 -7.98 -14.54 17.66
C MET A 1 -8.30 -13.08 17.87
N SER A 2 -9.13 -12.49 17.01
CA SER A 2 -9.62 -11.10 17.18
C SER A 2 -10.66 -11.12 18.29
N LYS A 3 -10.45 -10.35 19.36
CA LYS A 3 -11.48 -10.12 20.38
C LYS A 3 -12.56 -9.24 19.74
N ASP A 4 -13.79 -9.74 19.67
CA ASP A 4 -14.93 -8.93 19.25
C ASP A 4 -15.13 -7.78 20.25
N ILE A 5 -14.90 -6.54 19.80
CA ILE A 5 -15.06 -5.29 20.58
C ILE A 5 -16.56 -4.93 20.74
N ASN A 6 -17.45 -5.92 20.69
CA ASN A 6 -18.90 -5.67 20.64
C ASN A 6 -19.53 -5.31 21.99
N SER A 7 -18.78 -5.22 23.09
CA SER A 7 -19.38 -5.17 24.44
C SER A 7 -19.65 -3.77 25.00
N GLY A 8 -19.54 -2.67 24.23
CA GLY A 8 -19.80 -1.34 24.80
C GLY A 8 -20.10 -0.18 23.84
N LYS A 9 -20.19 -0.41 22.52
CA LYS A 9 -20.44 0.65 21.54
C LYS A 9 -21.63 0.28 20.65
N ASN A 10 -22.58 1.21 20.52
CA ASN A 10 -23.70 1.12 19.57
C ASN A 10 -23.17 1.27 18.13
N LEU A 11 -22.49 0.24 17.64
CA LEU A 11 -22.05 0.14 16.26
C LEU A 11 -23.23 -0.28 15.39
N THR A 12 -23.54 0.55 14.40
CA THR A 12 -24.55 0.24 13.37
C THR A 12 -23.85 -0.29 12.12
N SER A 13 -24.53 -1.09 11.30
CA SER A 13 -24.00 -1.55 10.01
C SER A 13 -24.90 -1.21 8.83
N ILE A 14 -24.32 -0.80 7.70
CA ILE A 14 -25.04 -0.51 6.44
C ILE A 14 -24.38 -1.26 5.29
N GLU A 15 -25.20 -1.80 4.37
CA GLU A 15 -24.73 -2.44 3.14
C GLU A 15 -24.24 -1.41 2.11
N LEU A 16 -23.09 -1.69 1.50
CA LEU A 16 -22.40 -0.80 0.57
C LEU A 16 -23.02 -0.75 -0.85
N GLY A 17 -24.09 -1.52 -1.08
CA GLY A 17 -24.88 -1.57 -2.32
C GLY A 17 -24.44 -2.68 -3.29
N PRO A 18 -25.16 -2.86 -4.42
CA PRO A 18 -25.05 -4.05 -5.28
C PRO A 18 -23.70 -4.19 -6.00
N GLN A 19 -22.99 -3.07 -6.23
CA GLN A 19 -21.71 -3.06 -6.94
C GLN A 19 -20.50 -3.37 -6.05
N ALA A 20 -20.65 -3.22 -4.73
CA ALA A 20 -19.63 -3.53 -3.73
C ALA A 20 -20.34 -4.20 -2.54
N LYS A 21 -20.59 -5.51 -2.64
CA LYS A 21 -21.19 -6.31 -1.56
C LYS A 21 -20.31 -6.19 -0.32
N GLY A 22 -20.70 -5.38 0.64
CA GLY A 22 -19.88 -5.10 1.81
C GLY A 22 -20.66 -4.38 2.89
N PHE A 23 -20.12 -4.36 4.11
CA PHE A 23 -20.76 -3.76 5.28
C PHE A 23 -19.84 -2.71 5.87
N VAL A 24 -20.38 -1.57 6.29
CA VAL A 24 -19.63 -0.60 7.11
C VAL A 24 -20.15 -0.66 8.53
N SER A 25 -19.29 -0.93 9.51
CA SER A 25 -19.59 -0.80 10.94
C SER A 25 -19.03 0.52 11.47
N PHE A 26 -19.88 1.33 12.12
CA PHE A 26 -19.58 2.70 12.54
C PHE A 26 -20.38 3.11 13.79
N LEU A 27 -19.92 4.14 14.50
CA LEU A 27 -20.71 4.76 15.58
C LEU A 27 -21.87 5.56 15.00
N ALA A 28 -23.09 5.34 15.47
CA ALA A 28 -24.32 5.94 14.92
C ALA A 28 -24.29 7.47 14.72
N LYS A 29 -23.46 8.20 15.48
CA LYS A 29 -23.30 9.66 15.41
C LYS A 29 -22.10 10.13 14.58
N ASP A 30 -21.41 9.26 13.83
CA ASP A 30 -20.23 9.65 13.05
C ASP A 30 -20.62 10.57 11.87
N PRO A 31 -20.24 11.86 11.90
CA PRO A 31 -20.61 12.81 10.84
C PRO A 31 -19.89 12.52 9.51
N SER A 32 -18.87 11.66 9.52
CA SER A 32 -18.04 11.34 8.38
C SER A 32 -18.46 10.06 7.64
N LEU A 33 -19.55 9.40 8.06
CA LEU A 33 -19.98 8.11 7.50
C LEU A 33 -20.21 8.16 5.98
N ASN A 34 -20.97 9.15 5.50
CA ASN A 34 -21.26 9.27 4.07
C ASN A 34 -19.98 9.46 3.23
N ARG A 35 -19.00 10.18 3.78
CA ARG A 35 -17.69 10.32 3.16
C ARG A 35 -16.95 8.98 3.16
N ALA A 36 -16.93 8.24 4.26
CA ALA A 36 -16.27 6.94 4.34
C ALA A 36 -16.85 5.94 3.34
N ILE A 37 -18.19 5.89 3.19
CA ILE A 37 -18.89 5.05 2.20
C ILE A 37 -18.50 5.46 0.77
N LYS A 38 -18.49 6.75 0.47
CA LYS A 38 -18.08 7.27 -0.86
C LYS A 38 -16.63 6.90 -1.18
N ASP A 39 -15.72 7.12 -0.24
CA ASP A 39 -14.29 6.84 -0.41
C ASP A 39 -14.02 5.33 -0.51
N PHE A 40 -14.78 4.49 0.22
CA PHE A 40 -14.76 3.04 0.08
C PHE A 40 -15.16 2.60 -1.33
N ARG A 41 -16.31 3.07 -1.84
CA ARG A 41 -16.79 2.73 -3.19
C ARG A 41 -15.78 3.12 -4.25
N TYR A 42 -15.19 4.30 -4.13
CA TYR A 42 -14.10 4.75 -5.00
C TYR A 42 -12.92 3.77 -4.98
N GLY A 43 -12.43 3.42 -3.78
CA GLY A 43 -11.30 2.50 -3.64
C GLY A 43 -11.60 1.10 -4.19
N TYR A 44 -12.79 0.58 -3.93
CA TYR A 44 -13.24 -0.72 -4.42
C TYR A 44 -13.31 -0.77 -5.96
N ILE A 45 -13.96 0.22 -6.59
CA ILE A 45 -14.06 0.28 -8.06
C ILE A 45 -12.67 0.35 -8.68
N ARG A 46 -11.79 1.19 -8.11
CA ARG A 46 -10.42 1.37 -8.59
C ARG A 46 -9.60 0.09 -8.48
N ALA A 47 -9.63 -0.59 -7.34
CA ALA A 47 -8.95 -1.86 -7.15
C ALA A 47 -9.54 -2.96 -8.05
N SER A 48 -10.87 -3.07 -8.10
CA SER A 48 -11.56 -4.06 -8.95
C SER A 48 -11.19 -3.90 -10.43
N SER A 49 -11.17 -2.67 -10.93
CA SER A 49 -10.76 -2.35 -12.30
C SER A 49 -9.27 -2.67 -12.55
N PHE A 50 -8.39 -2.32 -11.60
CA PHE A 50 -6.96 -2.57 -11.73
C PHE A 50 -6.65 -4.08 -11.81
N PHE A 51 -7.20 -4.85 -10.86
CA PHE A 51 -6.98 -6.29 -10.71
C PHE A 51 -7.89 -7.16 -11.59
N LYS A 52 -8.83 -6.55 -12.33
CA LYS A 52 -9.82 -7.24 -13.18
C LYS A 52 -10.59 -8.34 -12.42
N LYS A 53 -10.88 -8.12 -11.13
CA LYS A 53 -11.54 -9.08 -10.23
C LYS A 53 -12.61 -8.37 -9.40
N LYS A 54 -13.57 -9.13 -8.87
CA LYS A 54 -14.53 -8.67 -7.86
C LYS A 54 -14.39 -9.54 -6.63
N ILE A 55 -14.48 -8.94 -5.45
CA ILE A 55 -14.42 -9.65 -4.16
C ILE A 55 -15.74 -9.42 -3.41
N PRO A 56 -16.44 -10.48 -2.97
CA PRO A 56 -17.68 -10.31 -2.23
C PRO A 56 -17.41 -10.07 -0.74
N LYS A 57 -18.38 -9.47 -0.05
CA LYS A 57 -18.49 -9.40 1.43
C LYS A 57 -17.34 -8.66 2.14
N VAL A 58 -16.86 -7.54 1.59
CA VAL A 58 -15.85 -6.73 2.27
C VAL A 58 -16.46 -6.00 3.47
N LYS A 59 -15.90 -6.14 4.66
CA LYS A 59 -16.36 -5.41 5.85
C LYS A 59 -15.40 -4.27 6.19
N LEU A 60 -15.89 -3.03 6.21
CA LEU A 60 -15.17 -1.87 6.72
C LEU A 60 -15.60 -1.60 8.16
N THR A 61 -14.65 -1.51 9.08
CA THR A 61 -14.89 -1.11 10.47
C THR A 61 -14.15 0.19 10.73
N LEU A 62 -14.90 1.24 11.09
CA LEU A 62 -14.31 2.51 11.50
C LEU A 62 -13.89 2.43 12.97
N VAL A 63 -12.65 2.84 13.24
CA VAL A 63 -12.01 2.86 14.56
C VAL A 63 -11.92 4.30 15.06
N TYR A 64 -12.16 4.55 16.34
CA TYR A 64 -12.35 5.90 16.88
C TYR A 64 -11.26 6.37 17.84
N SER A 65 -10.31 5.50 18.19
CA SER A 65 -9.13 5.88 18.98
C SER A 65 -7.94 4.96 18.72
N ARG A 66 -6.73 5.45 18.97
CA ARG A 66 -5.49 4.66 18.97
C ARG A 66 -5.57 3.45 19.91
N GLU A 67 -6.23 3.60 21.05
CA GLU A 67 -6.44 2.53 22.01
C GLU A 67 -7.27 1.38 21.42
N GLU A 68 -8.36 1.68 20.72
CA GLU A 68 -9.15 0.66 20.02
C GLU A 68 -8.30 -0.08 18.98
N MET A 69 -7.49 0.65 18.20
CA MET A 69 -6.59 0.05 17.22
C MET A 69 -5.58 -0.90 17.90
N ASN A 70 -4.98 -0.46 19.01
CA ASN A 70 -4.05 -1.29 19.78
C ASN A 70 -4.73 -2.55 20.35
N ASN A 71 -5.98 -2.44 20.77
CA ASN A 71 -6.77 -3.58 21.26
C ASN A 71 -7.10 -4.56 20.13
N LEU A 72 -7.41 -4.06 18.93
CA LEU A 72 -7.64 -4.87 17.74
C LEU A 72 -6.39 -5.64 17.31
N THR A 73 -5.22 -5.00 17.36
CA THR A 73 -3.93 -5.59 16.94
C THR A 73 -3.24 -6.39 18.05
N GLY A 74 -3.65 -6.20 19.31
CA GLY A 74 -3.06 -6.84 20.49
C GLY A 74 -1.72 -6.24 20.93
N HIS A 75 -1.33 -5.07 20.41
CA HIS A 75 -0.08 -4.40 20.76
C HIS A 75 -0.15 -2.89 20.49
N LYS A 76 0.76 -2.11 21.09
CA LYS A 76 0.89 -0.68 20.79
C LYS A 76 1.36 -0.49 19.34
N THR A 77 0.60 0.29 18.58
CA THR A 77 0.88 0.63 17.18
C THR A 77 1.52 2.01 17.07
N ALA A 78 2.35 2.21 16.04
CA ALA A 78 2.99 3.50 15.76
C ALA A 78 1.98 4.53 15.21
N SER A 79 2.31 5.81 15.32
CA SER A 79 1.46 6.93 14.84
C SER A 79 1.09 6.80 13.36
N TRP A 80 2.01 6.35 12.51
CA TRP A 80 1.79 6.14 11.09
C TRP A 80 0.84 4.97 10.74
N PHE A 81 0.60 4.05 11.69
CA PHE A 81 -0.27 2.89 11.47
C PHE A 81 -1.73 3.33 11.63
N VAL A 82 -2.47 3.44 10.53
CA VAL A 82 -3.81 4.05 10.52
C VAL A 82 -4.94 3.10 10.17
N GLY A 83 -4.59 1.94 9.65
CA GLY A 83 -5.51 0.88 9.30
C GLY A 83 -4.77 -0.37 8.84
N TYR A 84 -5.53 -1.44 8.70
CA TYR A 84 -5.06 -2.68 8.10
C TYR A 84 -6.25 -3.46 7.53
N ALA A 85 -5.99 -4.19 6.45
CA ALA A 85 -6.85 -5.26 6.00
C ALA A 85 -6.46 -6.59 6.66
N ASP A 86 -7.43 -7.42 7.05
CA ASP A 86 -7.22 -8.77 7.59
C ASP A 86 -7.46 -9.88 6.54
N SER A 87 -7.11 -11.12 6.89
CA SER A 87 -7.29 -12.28 5.99
C SER A 87 -8.76 -12.66 5.76
N SER A 88 -9.69 -12.10 6.52
CA SER A 88 -11.13 -12.40 6.49
C SER A 88 -11.93 -11.35 5.70
N SER A 89 -11.28 -10.61 4.80
CA SER A 89 -11.89 -9.52 4.03
C SER A 89 -12.47 -8.38 4.88
N LYS A 90 -11.90 -8.15 6.06
CA LYS A 90 -12.23 -7.02 6.91
C LYS A 90 -11.14 -5.97 6.81
N ILE A 91 -11.54 -4.70 6.85
CA ILE A 91 -10.67 -3.53 6.94
C ILE A 91 -11.00 -2.83 8.23
N PHE A 92 -9.98 -2.55 9.03
CA PHE A 92 -10.07 -1.71 10.20
C PHE A 92 -9.27 -0.44 9.92
N ILE A 93 -9.88 0.72 10.03
CA ILE A 93 -9.22 2.01 9.74
C ILE A 93 -9.81 3.09 10.64
N PHE A 94 -9.01 4.08 11.04
CA PHE A 94 -9.56 5.21 11.77
C PHE A 94 -10.69 5.92 11.00
N SER A 95 -11.75 6.30 11.71
CA SER A 95 -12.81 7.14 11.14
C SER A 95 -12.21 8.46 10.61
N PRO A 96 -12.70 9.01 9.48
CA PRO A 96 -12.28 10.34 9.04
C PRO A 96 -12.51 11.43 10.10
N SER A 97 -13.38 11.22 11.08
CA SER A 97 -13.61 12.16 12.20
C SER A 97 -12.44 12.26 13.18
N VAL A 98 -11.57 11.26 13.23
CA VAL A 98 -10.45 11.18 14.19
C VAL A 98 -9.09 11.00 13.51
N PHE A 99 -9.07 10.84 12.19
CA PHE A 99 -7.92 10.37 11.41
C PHE A 99 -6.64 11.18 11.63
N ASP A 100 -6.73 12.51 11.59
CA ASP A 100 -5.62 13.45 11.80
C ASP A 100 -5.30 13.73 13.27
N ARG A 101 -6.22 13.41 14.18
CA ARG A 101 -5.98 13.50 15.63
C ARG A 101 -5.23 12.28 16.15
N GLU A 102 -5.55 11.09 15.64
CA GLU A 102 -5.00 9.82 16.12
C GLU A 102 -3.75 9.38 15.34
N SER A 103 -3.32 10.12 14.31
CA SER A 103 -2.20 9.75 13.44
C SER A 103 -1.49 10.95 12.82
N ASP A 104 -0.29 10.71 12.29
CA ASP A 104 0.50 11.73 11.59
C ASP A 104 0.03 11.96 10.14
N HIS A 105 -1.07 11.32 9.72
CA HIS A 105 -1.64 11.48 8.38
C HIS A 105 -2.68 12.59 8.34
N SER A 106 -2.74 13.32 7.23
CA SER A 106 -3.83 14.28 7.03
C SER A 106 -5.14 13.56 6.78
N LYS A 107 -6.25 14.10 7.30
CA LYS A 107 -7.60 13.69 6.91
C LYS A 107 -7.84 13.72 5.40
N LYS A 108 -7.07 14.49 4.63
CA LYS A 108 -7.13 14.51 3.14
C LYS A 108 -6.63 13.20 2.52
N ASP A 109 -5.76 12.45 3.22
CA ASP A 109 -5.17 11.20 2.74
C ASP A 109 -6.07 9.99 2.95
N PHE A 110 -7.12 10.11 3.78
CA PHE A 110 -8.05 9.02 4.11
C PHE A 110 -8.50 8.20 2.90
N ARG A 111 -8.92 8.84 1.80
CA ARG A 111 -9.36 8.13 0.59
C ARG A 111 -8.26 7.24 0.01
N LYS A 112 -7.02 7.74 -0.03
CA LYS A 112 -5.89 7.01 -0.58
C LYS A 112 -5.51 5.84 0.33
N VAL A 113 -5.43 6.09 1.63
CA VAL A 113 -5.15 5.04 2.64
C VAL A 113 -6.24 3.95 2.62
N LEU A 114 -7.52 4.32 2.57
CA LEU A 114 -8.59 3.34 2.46
C LEU A 114 -8.50 2.53 1.15
N CYS A 115 -8.18 3.19 0.03
CA CYS A 115 -7.94 2.50 -1.23
C CYS A 115 -6.77 1.51 -1.13
N HIS A 116 -5.70 1.88 -0.42
CA HIS A 116 -4.54 1.02 -0.16
C HIS A 116 -4.94 -0.24 0.61
N GLU A 117 -5.67 -0.10 1.72
CA GLU A 117 -6.15 -1.27 2.48
C GLU A 117 -7.09 -2.16 1.66
N ILE A 118 -7.94 -1.55 0.83
CA ILE A 118 -8.79 -2.31 -0.10
C ILE A 118 -7.93 -3.12 -1.09
N CYS A 119 -6.82 -2.57 -1.60
CA CYS A 119 -5.94 -3.28 -2.53
C CYS A 119 -5.36 -4.55 -1.93
N HIS A 120 -5.00 -4.54 -0.65
CA HIS A 120 -4.51 -5.73 0.06
C HIS A 120 -5.53 -6.88 0.02
N LEU A 121 -6.83 -6.59 0.05
CA LEU A 121 -7.85 -7.63 -0.11
C LEU A 121 -7.83 -8.28 -1.49
N PHE A 122 -7.69 -7.48 -2.56
CA PHE A 122 -7.62 -8.01 -3.92
C PHE A 122 -6.32 -8.79 -4.16
N ILE A 123 -5.20 -8.30 -3.64
CA ILE A 123 -3.89 -8.96 -3.72
C ILE A 123 -3.99 -10.34 -3.07
N ARG A 124 -4.56 -10.46 -1.86
CA ARG A 124 -4.72 -11.74 -1.15
C ARG A 124 -5.60 -12.75 -1.87
N GLN A 125 -6.54 -12.27 -2.69
CA GLN A 125 -7.39 -13.12 -3.54
C GLN A 125 -6.67 -13.64 -4.79
N ILE A 126 -5.52 -13.06 -5.13
CA ILE A 126 -4.66 -13.50 -6.24
C ILE A 126 -3.50 -14.32 -5.71
N HIS A 127 -2.91 -13.87 -4.60
CA HIS A 127 -1.72 -14.42 -3.99
C HIS A 127 -1.98 -14.60 -2.50
N ASN A 128 -2.16 -15.84 -2.05
CA ASN A 128 -2.48 -16.15 -0.65
C ASN A 128 -1.21 -16.17 0.23
N SER A 129 -0.48 -15.06 0.23
CA SER A 129 0.72 -14.82 1.02
C SER A 129 0.86 -13.31 1.23
N TYR A 130 1.82 -12.91 2.06
CA TYR A 130 2.19 -11.51 2.33
C TYR A 130 3.56 -11.14 1.73
N GLU A 131 4.11 -12.03 0.91
CA GLU A 131 5.49 -11.95 0.44
C GLU A 131 5.62 -12.22 -1.07
N PRO A 132 6.41 -11.42 -1.82
CA PRO A 132 7.34 -10.43 -1.29
C PRO A 132 6.66 -9.09 -0.93
N VAL A 133 6.95 -8.58 0.27
CA VAL A 133 6.23 -7.43 0.87
C VAL A 133 6.29 -6.20 -0.04
N TRP A 134 7.46 -5.92 -0.64
CA TRP A 134 7.61 -4.78 -1.54
C TRP A 134 6.67 -4.80 -2.75
N LEU A 135 6.30 -5.99 -3.26
CA LEU A 135 5.42 -6.09 -4.41
C LEU A 135 3.98 -5.76 -4.00
N GLU A 136 3.54 -6.25 -2.85
CA GLU A 136 2.19 -6.00 -2.33
C GLU A 136 2.00 -4.53 -1.95
N GLU A 137 2.91 -3.99 -1.14
CA GLU A 137 2.91 -2.59 -0.73
C GLU A 137 3.05 -1.65 -1.93
N GLY A 138 3.93 -1.97 -2.87
CA GLY A 138 4.13 -1.17 -4.07
C GLY A 138 2.90 -1.16 -4.98
N LEU A 139 2.22 -2.31 -5.15
CA LEU A 139 0.96 -2.39 -5.87
C LEU A 139 -0.14 -1.58 -5.17
N ALA A 140 -0.29 -1.72 -3.85
CA ALA A 140 -1.26 -0.96 -3.08
C ALA A 140 -1.03 0.55 -3.20
N TYR A 141 0.21 1.03 -3.14
CA TYR A 141 0.56 2.44 -3.37
C TYR A 141 0.21 2.91 -4.79
N CYS A 142 0.60 2.14 -5.81
CA CYS A 142 0.33 2.47 -7.21
C CYS A 142 -1.17 2.58 -7.49
N VAL A 143 -1.94 1.60 -7.02
CA VAL A 143 -3.40 1.59 -7.21
C VAL A 143 -4.02 2.72 -6.40
N ALA A 144 -3.65 2.93 -5.14
CA ALA A 144 -4.19 4.03 -4.32
C ALA A 144 -3.83 5.43 -4.84
N GLY A 145 -2.86 5.55 -5.73
CA GLY A 145 -2.31 6.85 -6.15
C GLY A 145 -1.55 7.54 -5.02
N GLN A 146 -1.02 6.76 -4.07
CA GLN A 146 -0.07 7.25 -3.08
C GLN A 146 1.28 7.39 -3.78
N LYS A 147 1.71 8.64 -3.95
CA LYS A 147 3.05 8.92 -4.47
C LYS A 147 4.00 8.99 -3.29
N SER A 148 5.10 8.25 -3.38
CA SER A 148 6.21 8.36 -2.45
C SER A 148 7.50 8.70 -3.21
N ARG A 149 8.45 9.31 -2.51
CA ARG A 149 9.74 9.73 -3.06
C ARG A 149 10.83 9.39 -2.05
N LEU A 150 11.98 8.99 -2.55
CA LEU A 150 13.20 8.91 -1.76
C LEU A 150 14.00 10.20 -1.95
N LYS A 151 14.73 10.63 -0.92
CA LYS A 151 15.74 11.69 -1.07
C LYS A 151 16.80 11.24 -2.09
N ASN A 152 17.21 12.17 -2.94
CA ASN A 152 18.07 11.91 -4.10
C ASN A 152 19.42 11.27 -3.74
N SER A 153 19.94 11.54 -2.54
CA SER A 153 21.22 11.02 -2.05
C SER A 153 21.11 9.68 -1.30
N ASN A 154 19.95 9.01 -1.32
CA ASN A 154 19.79 7.79 -0.53
C ASN A 154 20.70 6.66 -1.08
N PRO A 155 21.62 6.11 -0.27
CA PRO A 155 22.58 5.10 -0.72
C PRO A 155 21.92 3.79 -1.18
N ILE A 156 20.63 3.57 -0.88
CA ILE A 156 19.86 2.42 -1.35
C ILE A 156 19.86 2.29 -2.88
N PHE A 157 19.97 3.42 -3.59
CA PHE A 157 20.03 3.45 -5.05
C PHE A 157 21.32 2.84 -5.64
N ASN A 158 22.35 2.66 -4.83
CA ASN A 158 23.59 2.01 -5.23
C ASN A 158 23.62 0.51 -4.89
N ASN A 159 22.55 -0.02 -4.29
CA ASN A 159 22.48 -1.42 -3.85
C ASN A 159 21.60 -2.26 -4.81
N PRO A 160 22.20 -3.12 -5.67
CA PRO A 160 21.44 -3.98 -6.60
C PRO A 160 20.62 -5.07 -5.90
N GLU A 161 20.78 -5.25 -4.59
CA GLU A 161 19.98 -6.17 -3.77
C GLU A 161 18.98 -5.46 -2.86
N ALA A 162 18.78 -4.14 -3.02
CA ALA A 162 17.94 -3.33 -2.12
C ALA A 162 16.54 -3.90 -1.89
N ILE A 163 15.91 -4.46 -2.92
CA ILE A 163 14.55 -5.02 -2.80
C ILE A 163 14.52 -6.28 -1.94
N PHE A 164 15.62 -7.03 -1.88
CA PHE A 164 15.73 -8.21 -1.04
C PHE A 164 16.00 -7.84 0.43
N LEU A 165 16.22 -6.56 0.73
CA LEU A 165 16.21 -6.04 2.11
C LEU A 165 14.78 -5.77 2.60
N ILE A 166 13.78 -5.85 1.72
CA ILE A 166 12.38 -5.54 2.03
C ILE A 166 11.43 -6.58 1.41
N ASP A 167 11.92 -7.78 1.10
CA ASP A 167 11.12 -8.85 0.49
C ASP A 167 10.34 -9.69 1.51
N THR A 168 10.81 -9.81 2.75
CA THR A 168 10.11 -10.52 3.83
C THR A 168 9.65 -9.58 4.93
N ARG A 169 8.64 -9.98 5.71
CA ARG A 169 8.12 -9.15 6.82
C ARG A 169 9.21 -8.78 7.84
N ASN A 170 10.09 -9.72 8.16
CA ASN A 170 11.19 -9.49 9.10
C ASN A 170 12.18 -8.44 8.57
N ARG A 171 12.57 -8.54 7.29
CA ARG A 171 13.51 -7.59 6.70
C ARG A 171 12.87 -6.22 6.46
N TRP A 172 11.60 -6.20 6.08
CA TRP A 172 10.78 -5.00 5.99
C TRP A 172 10.76 -4.24 7.32
N ASN A 173 10.39 -4.92 8.42
CA ASN A 173 10.32 -4.31 9.75
C ASN A 173 11.68 -3.80 10.24
N LYS A 174 12.76 -4.57 10.00
CA LYS A 174 14.13 -4.13 10.30
C LYS A 174 14.51 -2.85 9.53
N THR A 175 14.09 -2.77 8.26
CA THR A 175 14.38 -1.60 7.43
C THR A 175 13.54 -0.40 7.83
N ILE A 176 12.24 -0.56 8.12
CA ILE A 176 11.41 0.54 8.66
C ILE A 176 11.99 1.08 9.97
N GLY A 177 12.42 0.20 10.89
CA GLY A 177 12.97 0.63 12.18
C GLY A 177 14.26 1.47 12.08
N SER A 178 14.98 1.39 10.97
CA SER A 178 16.20 2.17 10.71
C SER A 178 16.00 3.31 9.69
N GLN A 179 15.09 3.13 8.74
CA GLN A 179 14.83 4.04 7.61
C GLN A 179 13.33 4.00 7.24
N PRO A 180 12.44 4.66 8.00
CA PRO A 180 10.98 4.51 7.89
C PRO A 180 10.41 4.78 6.49
N ASP A 181 10.96 5.77 5.79
CA ASP A 181 10.47 6.18 4.46
C ASP A 181 10.92 5.24 3.34
N VAL A 182 11.99 4.46 3.57
CA VAL A 182 12.68 3.75 2.48
C VAL A 182 11.88 2.57 1.92
N PRO A 183 11.33 1.66 2.75
CA PRO A 183 10.63 0.48 2.24
C PRO A 183 9.44 0.83 1.35
N TYR A 184 8.55 1.73 1.81
CA TYR A 184 7.38 2.14 1.05
C TYR A 184 7.76 2.90 -0.22
N ALA A 185 8.71 3.81 -0.15
CA ALA A 185 9.13 4.58 -1.31
C ALA A 185 9.80 3.69 -2.37
N LEU A 186 10.69 2.78 -1.97
CA LEU A 186 11.34 1.84 -2.88
C LEU A 186 10.33 0.88 -3.52
N ALA A 187 9.41 0.32 -2.72
CA ALA A 187 8.33 -0.54 -3.19
C ALA A 187 7.46 0.15 -4.25
N PHE A 188 6.97 1.37 -3.95
CA PHE A 188 6.20 2.18 -4.89
C PHE A 188 6.97 2.48 -6.18
N LEU A 189 8.18 3.04 -6.06
CA LEU A 189 8.96 3.49 -7.22
C LEU A 189 9.30 2.33 -8.16
N LEU A 190 9.62 1.15 -7.61
CA LEU A 190 9.92 -0.02 -8.41
C LEU A 190 8.68 -0.59 -9.08
N VAL A 191 7.57 -0.76 -8.37
CA VAL A 191 6.33 -1.27 -8.99
C VAL A 191 5.83 -0.31 -10.06
N ASP A 192 5.86 1.00 -9.81
CA ASP A 192 5.52 2.03 -10.80
C ASP A 192 6.45 1.94 -12.03
N PHE A 193 7.76 1.74 -11.81
CA PHE A 193 8.71 1.52 -12.91
C PHE A 193 8.38 0.27 -13.73
N LEU A 194 8.08 -0.85 -13.08
CA LEU A 194 7.69 -2.09 -13.75
C LEU A 194 6.40 -1.91 -14.57
N ILE A 195 5.39 -1.26 -14.00
CA ILE A 195 4.14 -0.96 -14.71
C ILE A 195 4.41 -0.10 -15.95
N ARG A 196 5.20 0.98 -15.80
CA ARG A 196 5.47 1.92 -16.90
C ARG A 196 6.33 1.35 -18.01
N CYS A 197 7.33 0.53 -17.68
CA CYS A 197 8.30 0.04 -18.67
C CYS A 197 7.93 -1.34 -19.23
N TYR A 198 7.22 -2.16 -18.46
CA TYR A 198 6.96 -3.56 -18.78
C TYR A 198 5.47 -3.92 -18.81
N SER A 199 4.58 -2.95 -18.56
CA SER A 199 3.11 -3.06 -18.46
C SER A 199 2.55 -3.59 -17.13
N LYS A 200 1.35 -3.10 -16.80
CA LYS A 200 0.53 -3.60 -15.69
C LYS A 200 0.33 -5.13 -15.76
N ASP A 201 0.02 -5.65 -16.95
CA ASP A 201 -0.34 -7.06 -17.11
C ASP A 201 0.85 -7.99 -16.77
N ARG A 202 2.10 -7.57 -16.99
CA ARG A 202 3.27 -8.35 -16.54
C ARG A 202 3.44 -8.35 -15.02
N VAL A 203 3.17 -7.24 -14.35
CA VAL A 203 3.21 -7.18 -12.88
C VAL A 203 2.13 -8.07 -12.26
N ILE A 204 0.91 -8.06 -12.82
CA ILE A 204 -0.16 -8.96 -12.39
C ILE A 204 0.19 -10.42 -12.66
N LYS A 205 0.75 -10.75 -13.84
CA LYS A 205 1.27 -12.10 -14.13
C LYS A 205 2.34 -12.53 -13.13
N LEU A 206 3.24 -11.62 -12.72
CA LEU A 206 4.22 -11.90 -11.68
C LEU A 206 3.51 -12.25 -10.38
N LEU A 207 2.59 -11.42 -9.89
CA LEU A 207 1.84 -11.67 -8.66
C LEU A 207 1.11 -13.03 -8.69
N ILE A 208 0.37 -13.32 -9.76
CA ILE A 208 -0.33 -14.61 -9.96
C ILE A 208 0.65 -15.78 -9.92
N SER A 209 1.84 -15.60 -10.50
CA SER A 209 2.82 -16.68 -10.54
C SER A 209 3.39 -17.00 -9.16
N LEU A 210 3.27 -16.13 -8.14
CA LEU A 210 3.81 -16.42 -6.82
C LEU A 210 2.85 -17.37 -6.11
N GLU A 211 3.32 -18.58 -5.79
CA GLU A 211 2.49 -19.62 -5.19
C GLU A 211 3.23 -20.22 -4.00
N GLY A 212 2.47 -20.43 -2.92
CA GLY A 212 2.97 -20.95 -1.66
C GLY A 212 3.91 -19.98 -0.96
N ARG A 213 4.73 -20.54 -0.06
CA ARG A 213 5.67 -19.75 0.74
C ARG A 213 6.73 -19.09 -0.16
N TYR A 214 7.00 -17.82 0.10
CA TYR A 214 8.00 -17.06 -0.64
C TYR A 214 9.39 -17.69 -0.53
N ASN A 215 10.09 -17.71 -1.66
CA ASN A 215 11.45 -18.20 -1.77
C ASN A 215 12.19 -17.36 -2.82
N LYS A 216 13.29 -16.71 -2.41
CA LYS A 216 14.07 -15.80 -3.27
C LYS A 216 14.49 -16.46 -4.60
N LYS A 217 14.96 -17.72 -4.58
CA LYS A 217 15.41 -18.44 -5.79
C LYS A 217 14.24 -18.67 -6.76
N ARG A 218 13.13 -19.22 -6.28
CA ARG A 218 11.92 -19.44 -7.09
C ARG A 218 11.35 -18.13 -7.62
N PHE A 219 11.35 -17.08 -6.79
CA PHE A 219 10.94 -15.75 -7.20
C PHE A 219 11.78 -15.23 -8.37
N CYS A 220 13.12 -15.27 -8.27
CA CYS A 220 14.00 -14.81 -9.36
C CYS A 220 13.79 -15.60 -10.65
N GLN A 221 13.58 -16.93 -10.57
CA GLN A 221 13.26 -17.76 -11.73
C GLN A 221 11.95 -17.35 -12.41
N LYS A 222 10.88 -17.16 -11.63
CA LYS A 222 9.58 -16.71 -12.13
C LYS A 222 9.65 -15.30 -12.71
N PHE A 223 10.39 -14.41 -12.06
CA PHE A 223 10.65 -13.06 -12.54
C PHE A 223 11.34 -13.09 -13.91
N ARG A 224 12.45 -13.82 -14.04
CA ARG A 224 13.18 -13.96 -15.31
C ARG A 224 12.31 -14.53 -16.43
N LYS A 225 11.47 -15.52 -16.12
CA LYS A 225 10.53 -16.09 -17.10
C LYS A 225 9.53 -15.05 -17.63
N ILE A 226 9.08 -14.12 -16.80
CA ILE A 226 8.04 -13.14 -17.15
C ILE A 226 8.63 -11.90 -17.82
N TYR A 227 9.79 -11.45 -17.35
CA TYR A 227 10.41 -10.21 -17.83
C TYR A 227 11.47 -10.46 -18.92
N GLY A 228 11.91 -11.70 -19.10
CA GLY A 228 12.98 -12.07 -20.02
C GLY A 228 14.38 -11.77 -19.48
N GLU A 229 14.49 -11.20 -18.27
CA GLU A 229 15.74 -10.67 -17.73
C GLU A 229 15.85 -10.92 -16.21
N ASP A 230 17.09 -11.00 -15.71
CA ASP A 230 17.37 -11.08 -14.28
C ASP A 230 16.94 -9.80 -13.55
N ILE A 231 16.30 -9.95 -12.38
CA ILE A 231 15.86 -8.81 -11.59
C ILE A 231 16.99 -7.85 -11.23
N LYS A 232 18.22 -8.33 -11.02
CA LYS A 232 19.36 -7.45 -10.72
C LYS A 232 19.69 -6.53 -11.88
N LEU A 233 19.50 -6.97 -13.13
CA LEU A 233 19.72 -6.14 -14.32
C LEU A 233 18.60 -5.10 -14.47
N ILE A 234 17.35 -5.49 -14.24
CA ILE A 234 16.21 -4.55 -14.18
C ILE A 234 16.39 -3.52 -13.06
N LEU A 235 16.92 -3.92 -11.90
CA LEU A 235 17.21 -3.00 -10.79
C LEU A 235 18.32 -2.01 -11.14
N LYS A 236 19.39 -2.45 -11.81
CA LYS A 236 20.43 -1.55 -12.30
C LYS A 236 19.85 -0.51 -13.27
N GLU A 237 18.99 -0.92 -14.19
CA GLU A 237 18.29 -0.02 -15.09
C GLU A 237 17.36 0.95 -14.34
N PHE A 238 16.59 0.44 -13.38
CA PHE A 238 15.73 1.25 -12.54
C PHE A 238 16.54 2.34 -11.82
N PHE A 239 17.64 1.98 -11.17
CA PHE A 239 18.49 2.91 -10.43
C PHE A 239 19.18 3.92 -11.33
N SER A 240 19.69 3.51 -12.50
CA SER A 240 20.28 4.46 -13.45
C SER A 240 19.27 5.52 -13.90
N ARG A 241 18.02 5.12 -14.17
CA ARG A 241 16.93 6.04 -14.55
C ARG A 241 16.49 6.94 -13.40
N GLN A 242 16.47 6.46 -12.16
CA GLN A 242 16.20 7.33 -11.00
C GLN A 242 17.29 8.39 -10.86
N ASN A 243 18.57 8.00 -10.96
CA ASN A 243 19.70 8.93 -10.87
C ASN A 243 19.69 9.99 -12.00
N ILE A 244 19.28 9.62 -13.22
CA ILE A 244 19.16 10.59 -14.34
C ILE A 244 18.03 11.59 -14.10
N LYS A 245 16.85 11.13 -13.66
CA LYS A 245 15.73 12.04 -13.31
C LYS A 245 16.10 13.01 -12.19
N GLN A 246 16.99 12.59 -11.28
CA GLN A 246 17.51 13.43 -10.21
C GLN A 246 18.44 14.52 -10.74
N LYS A 247 19.42 14.18 -11.61
CA LYS A 247 20.34 15.17 -12.21
C LYS A 247 19.65 16.17 -13.14
N GLY A 248 18.58 15.76 -13.82
CA GLY A 248 17.79 16.65 -14.68
C GLY A 248 16.90 17.65 -13.92
N GLY A 249 16.55 17.36 -12.66
CA GLY A 249 15.76 18.26 -11.80
C GLY A 249 16.55 19.43 -11.22
N GLU A 250 17.87 19.25 -11.00
CA GLU A 250 18.75 20.31 -10.49
C GLU A 250 19.06 21.38 -11.57
N LYS A 251 19.17 20.99 -12.85
CA LYS A 251 19.41 21.95 -13.95
C LYS A 251 18.22 22.87 -14.26
N TYR A 252 17.00 22.53 -13.86
CA TYR A 252 15.83 23.40 -14.04
C TYR A 252 15.59 24.36 -12.86
N ALA A 253 16.20 24.12 -11.71
CA ALA A 253 16.10 25.01 -10.55
C ALA A 253 17.13 26.15 -10.57
N SER A 254 18.27 25.98 -11.26
CA SER A 254 19.33 27.01 -11.32
C SER A 254 19.12 28.08 -12.41
N ASN A 255 18.18 27.90 -13.33
CA ASN A 255 17.97 28.83 -14.45
C ASN A 255 16.76 29.77 -14.26
N ARG A 256 16.16 29.85 -13.06
CA ARG A 256 15.03 30.76 -12.76
C ARG A 256 15.38 31.96 -11.87
N THR A 257 16.65 32.17 -11.54
CA THR A 257 17.10 33.29 -10.68
C THR A 257 18.11 34.23 -11.36
N ARG A 258 18.24 34.18 -12.68
CA ARG A 258 19.05 35.14 -13.46
C ARG A 258 18.31 35.60 -14.71
N GLU A 259 17.21 36.31 -14.51
CA GLU A 259 16.59 37.18 -15.51
C GLU A 259 15.58 38.03 -14.72
N ASN A 260 16.10 39.07 -14.08
CA ASN A 260 15.41 40.28 -13.60
C ASN A 260 16.49 41.16 -12.93
N THR A 261 17.29 41.78 -13.79
CA THR A 261 17.99 43.05 -13.55
C THR A 261 17.49 44.00 -14.62
#